data_AF-A0A1V5WSS9-F1
#
_entry.id   AF-A0A1V5WSS9-F1
#
_cell.length_a   1.000
_cell.length_b   1.000
_cell.length_c   1.000
_cell.angle_alpha   90.00
_cell.angle_beta   90.00
_cell.angle_gamma   90.00
#
_symmetry.space_group_name_H-M   'P 1'
#
loop_
_entity.id
_entity.type
_entity.pdbx_description
1 polymer ?
#
loop_
_entity_poly.entity_id
_entity_poly.type
_entity_poly.pdbx_seq_one_letter_code
_entity_poly.pdbx_strand_id
1 'polypeptide(L)'
;MPVIGILATVASLMIVLLGLPAQIINNYRRKSCEGLAPQLVYAAVCTYTLWAIYGWTKPDLFLATAQTPGCILSLVLLYQLVKYR
;
A
#
# COMPACT_ATOMS: atom_id res chain seq x y z
N MET A 1 24.11 -6.33 1.30
CA MET A 1 24.31 -5.08 0.54
C MET A 1 23.33 -4.02 1.04
N PRO A 2 23.67 -3.27 2.11
CA PRO A 2 22.74 -2.33 2.75
C PRO A 2 22.25 -1.22 1.80
N VAL A 3 23.08 -0.79 0.84
CA VAL A 3 22.73 0.24 -0.14
C VAL A 3 21.54 -0.18 -1.02
N ILE A 4 21.53 -1.41 -1.52
CA ILE A 4 20.43 -1.92 -2.36
C ILE A 4 19.13 -2.02 -1.54
N GLY A 5 19.23 -2.45 -0.27
CA GLY A 5 18.09 -2.49 0.64
C GLY A 5 17.48 -1.10 0.88
N ILE A 6 18.31 -0.10 1.15
CA ILE A 6 17.88 1.29 1.32
C ILE A 6 17.20 1.81 0.04
N LEU A 7 17.82 1.63 -1.12
CA LEU A 7 17.26 2.09 -2.39
C LEU A 7 15.92 1.41 -2.71
N ALA A 8 15.81 0.11 -2.46
CA ALA A 8 14.56 -0.62 -2.62
C ALA A 8 13.47 -0.11 -1.67
N THR A 9 13.79 0.11 -0.39
CA THR A 9 12.87 0.68 0.59
C THR A 9 12.39 2.07 0.17
N VAL A 10 13.28 2.95 -0.27
CA VAL A 10 12.91 4.30 -0.74
C VAL A 10 12.01 4.22 -1.97
N ALA A 11 12.35 3.38 -2.95
CA ALA A 11 11.53 3.18 -4.14
C ALA A 11 10.13 2.65 -3.80
N SER A 12 10.03 1.66 -2.92
CA SER A 12 8.75 1.15 -2.44
C SER A 12 7.94 2.22 -1.68
N LEU A 13 8.59 2.98 -0.80
CA LEU A 13 7.93 4.05 -0.04
C LEU A 13 7.42 5.17 -0.96
N MET A 14 8.10 5.50 -2.05
CA MET A 14 7.58 6.50 -3.01
C MET A 14 6.24 6.06 -3.60
N ILE A 15 6.13 4.80 -4.04
CA ILE A 15 4.87 4.28 -4.59
C ILE A 15 3.78 4.29 -3.51
N VAL A 16 4.12 3.82 -2.32
CA VAL A 16 3.20 3.68 -1.20
C VAL A 16 2.72 5.03 -0.68
N LEU A 17 3.61 6.01 -0.53
CA LEU A 17 3.31 7.31 0.10
C LEU A 17 2.83 8.38 -0.90
N LEU A 18 3.05 8.19 -2.20
CA LEU A 18 2.56 9.11 -3.23
C LEU A 18 1.36 8.52 -3.96
N GLY A 19 1.48 7.28 -4.46
CA GLY A 19 0.46 6.64 -5.29
C GLY A 19 -0.84 6.36 -4.53
N LEU A 20 -0.76 5.62 -3.42
CA LEU A 20 -1.95 5.25 -2.65
C LEU A 20 -2.66 6.48 -2.05
N PRO A 21 -1.97 7.46 -1.43
CA PRO A 21 -2.62 8.65 -0.90
C PRO A 21 -3.26 9.50 -1.99
N ALA A 22 -2.62 9.66 -3.14
CA ALA A 22 -3.23 10.38 -4.27
C ALA A 22 -4.55 9.73 -4.70
N GLN A 23 -4.59 8.39 -4.81
CA GLN A 23 -5.81 7.67 -5.13
C GLN A 23 -6.88 7.83 -4.02
N ILE A 24 -6.48 7.69 -2.75
CA ILE A 24 -7.37 7.84 -1.59
C ILE A 24 -8.00 9.24 -1.54
N ILE A 25 -7.20 10.27 -1.79
CA ILE A 25 -7.65 11.67 -1.82
C ILE A 25 -8.61 11.88 -3.00
N ASN A 26 -8.29 11.37 -4.19
CA ASN A 26 -9.13 11.50 -5.37
C ASN A 26 -10.49 10.81 -5.18
N ASN A 27 -10.49 9.57 -4.67
CA ASN A 27 -11.71 8.83 -4.34
C ASN A 27 -12.55 9.61 -3.30
N TYR A 28 -11.91 10.15 -2.26
CA TYR A 28 -12.61 10.91 -1.22
C TYR A 28 -13.22 12.20 -1.76
N ARG A 29 -12.53 12.92 -2.66
CA ARG A 29 -13.01 14.15 -3.30
C ARG A 29 -14.17 13.87 -4.26
N ARG A 30 -14.05 12.81 -5.07
CA ARG A 30 -15.10 12.41 -6.04
C ARG A 30 -16.28 11.67 -5.40
N LYS A 31 -16.11 11.17 -4.17
CA LYS A 31 -17.06 10.25 -3.51
C LYS A 31 -17.41 9.03 -4.38
N SER A 32 -16.47 8.61 -5.22
CA SER A 32 -16.64 7.54 -6.19
C SER A 32 -15.31 6.82 -6.39
N CYS A 33 -15.38 5.49 -6.54
CA CYS A 33 -14.25 4.64 -6.92
C CYS A 33 -14.30 4.24 -8.41
N GLU A 34 -14.98 5.00 -9.25
CA GLU A 34 -15.03 4.77 -10.69
C GLU A 34 -13.63 4.83 -11.34
N GLY A 35 -13.31 3.81 -12.14
CA GLY A 35 -11.99 3.61 -12.75
C GLY A 35 -11.00 2.80 -11.90
N LEU A 36 -11.35 2.49 -10.65
CA LEU A 36 -10.54 1.62 -9.79
C LEU A 36 -11.00 0.17 -9.91
N ALA A 37 -10.12 -0.71 -10.41
CA ALA A 37 -10.41 -2.14 -10.50
C ALA A 37 -10.40 -2.78 -9.09
N PRO A 38 -11.53 -3.34 -8.59
CA PRO A 38 -11.62 -3.94 -7.26
C PRO A 38 -10.61 -5.06 -7.03
N GLN A 39 -10.35 -5.85 -8.07
CA GLN A 39 -9.41 -6.97 -8.04
C GLN A 39 -8.00 -6.49 -7.69
N LEU A 40 -7.59 -5.32 -8.19
CA LEU A 40 -6.29 -4.73 -7.87
C LEU A 40 -6.24 -4.24 -6.42
N VAL A 41 -7.34 -3.74 -5.88
CA VAL A 41 -7.42 -3.32 -4.46
C VAL A 41 -7.30 -4.54 -3.54
N TYR A 42 -8.05 -5.61 -3.82
CA TYR A 42 -7.95 -6.85 -3.05
C TYR A 42 -6.55 -7.46 -3.13
N ALA A 43 -5.98 -7.51 -4.33
CA ALA A 43 -4.60 -7.98 -4.52
C ALA A 43 -3.61 -7.12 -3.72
N ALA A 44 -3.74 -5.79 -3.76
CA ALA A 44 -2.87 -4.89 -3.01
C ALA A 44 -2.96 -5.14 -1.50
N VAL A 45 -4.17 -5.29 -0.95
CA VAL A 45 -4.36 -5.61 0.48
C VAL A 45 -3.68 -6.93 0.84
N CYS A 46 -3.90 -7.98 0.06
CA CYS A 46 -3.26 -9.27 0.29
C CYS A 46 -1.72 -9.15 0.22
N THR A 47 -1.19 -8.51 -0.82
CA THR A 47 0.25 -8.32 -1.01
C THR A 47 0.88 -7.55 0.14
N TYR A 48 0.40 -6.35 0.45
CA TYR A 48 1.01 -5.53 1.50
C TYR A 48 0.88 -6.15 2.88
N THR A 49 -0.24 -6.82 3.16
CA THR A 49 -0.44 -7.49 4.46
C THR A 49 0.53 -8.67 4.62
N LEU A 50 0.59 -9.57 3.64
CA LEU A 50 1.45 -10.76 3.72
C LEU A 50 2.93 -10.38 3.74
N TRP A 51 3.35 -9.40 2.94
CA TRP A 51 4.74 -8.94 2.93
C TRP A 51 5.12 -8.17 4.19
N ALA A 52 4.21 -7.39 4.78
CA ALA A 52 4.45 -6.77 6.07
C ALA A 52 4.64 -7.84 7.15
N ILE A 53 3.74 -8.83 7.24
CA ILE A 53 3.87 -9.96 8.18
C ILE A 53 5.20 -10.69 7.98
N TYR A 54 5.57 -10.97 6.72
CA TYR A 54 6.85 -11.59 6.40
C TYR A 54 8.06 -10.75 6.86
N GLY A 55 8.04 -9.43 6.62
CA GLY A 55 9.11 -8.53 7.07
C GLY A 55 9.23 -8.37 8.59
N TRP A 56 8.14 -8.57 9.33
CA TRP A 56 8.18 -8.59 10.80
C TRP A 56 8.64 -9.95 11.37
N THR A 57 8.38 -11.05 10.66
CA THR A 57 8.75 -12.42 11.11
C THR A 57 10.21 -12.77 10.85
N LYS A 58 10.75 -12.37 9.70
CA LYS A 58 12.21 -12.32 9.49
C LYS A 58 12.60 -10.87 9.71
N PRO A 59 13.34 -10.49 10.76
CA PRO A 59 13.58 -9.10 11.17
C PRO A 59 14.38 -8.29 10.13
N ASP A 60 13.80 -8.12 8.96
CA ASP A 60 14.26 -7.34 7.82
C ASP A 60 13.54 -5.99 7.89
N LEU A 61 14.21 -5.07 8.60
CA LEU A 61 13.68 -3.73 8.84
C LEU A 61 13.43 -2.96 7.54
N PHE A 62 14.19 -3.23 6.47
CA PHE A 62 13.99 -2.57 5.17
C PHE A 62 12.65 -2.94 4.57
N LEU A 63 12.30 -4.23 4.63
CA LEU A 63 11.04 -4.74 4.12
C LEU A 63 9.87 -4.38 5.03
N ALA A 64 10.02 -4.54 6.35
CA ALA A 64 8.98 -4.21 7.32
C ALA A 64 8.55 -2.74 7.22
N THR A 65 9.53 -1.83 7.15
CA THR A 65 9.26 -0.38 7.06
C THR A 65 8.67 0.02 5.72
N ALA A 66 9.08 -0.61 4.61
CA ALA A 66 8.54 -0.31 3.28
C ALA A 66 7.07 -0.75 3.13
N GLN A 67 6.72 -1.92 3.64
CA GLN A 67 5.45 -2.58 3.36
C GLN A 67 4.34 -2.21 4.36
N THR A 68 4.70 -1.90 5.61
CA THR A 68 3.72 -1.57 6.66
C THR A 68 2.84 -0.36 6.31
N PRO A 69 3.37 0.77 5.79
CA PRO A 69 2.52 1.89 5.36
C PRO A 69 1.60 1.50 4.19
N GLY A 70 2.08 0.65 3.28
CA GLY A 70 1.28 0.14 2.16
C GLY A 70 0.11 -0.71 2.65
N CYS A 71 0.32 -1.51 3.70
CA CYS A 71 -0.74 -2.27 4.36
C CYS A 71 -1.84 -1.34 4.88
N ILE A 72 -1.46 -0.34 5.69
CA ILE A 72 -2.42 0.63 6.26
C ILE A 72 -3.19 1.37 5.16
N LEU A 73 -2.48 1.91 4.17
CA LEU A 73 -3.11 2.69 3.09
C LEU A 73 -3.98 1.83 2.19
N SER A 74 -3.58 0.59 1.91
CA SER A 74 -4.41 -0.34 1.12
C SER A 74 -5.71 -0.72 1.82
N LEU A 75 -5.71 -0.84 3.16
CA LEU A 75 -6.93 -1.05 3.97
C LEU A 75 -7.86 0.16 3.92
N VAL A 76 -7.30 1.39 3.97
CA VAL A 76 -8.10 2.62 3.78
C VAL A 76 -8.73 2.65 2.39
N LEU A 77 -7.98 2.23 1.37
CA LEU A 77 -8.43 2.19 -0.01
C LEU A 77 -9.53 1.13 -0.22
N LEU A 78 -9.41 -0.02 0.44
CA LEU A 78 -10.45 -1.05 0.52
C LEU A 78 -11.71 -0.51 1.21
N TYR A 79 -11.57 0.19 2.34
CA TYR A 79 -12.71 0.82 3.01
C TYR A 79 -13.43 1.81 2.09
N GLN A 80 -12.70 2.64 1.35
CA GLN A 80 -13.30 3.55 0.38
C GLN A 80 -14.00 2.81 -0.77
N LEU A 81 -13.42 1.71 -1.25
CA LEU A 81 -14.04 0.87 -2.27
C LEU A 81 -15.38 0.29 -1.80
N VAL A 82 -15.52 -0.07 -0.53
CA VAL A 82 -16.80 -0.57 0.02
C VAL A 82 -17.80 0.58 0.22
N LYS A 83 -17.34 1.80 0.52
CA LYS A 83 -18.20 2.95 0.83
C LYS A 83 -18.70 3.72 -0.40
N TYR A 84 -17.86 3.88 -1.42
CA TYR A 84 -18.09 4.77 -2.58
C TYR A 84 -18.37 4.01 -3.88
N ARG A 85 -18.70 2.73 -3.78
CA ARG A 85 -19.05 1.87 -4.89
C ARG A 85 -20.47 1.38 -4.72
#